data_AF-A0A3N4M0H0-F1
#
_entry.id   AF-A0A3N4M0H0-F1
#
_cell.length_a   1.000
_cell.length_b   1.000
_cell.length_c   1.000
_cell.angle_alpha   90.00
_cell.angle_beta   90.00
_cell.angle_gamma   90.00
#
_symmetry.space_group_name_H-M   'P 1'
#
loop_
_entity.id
_entity.type
_entity.pdbx_description
1 polymer ?
#
loop_
_entity_poly.entity_id
_entity_poly.type
_entity_poly.pdbx_seq_one_letter_code
_entity_poly.pdbx_strand_id
1 'polypeptide(L)'
;MNNLHLRVRGRRVADITTGTTEKNERTEGADRRAGDASGSADEGFEGFTRELFGGRPGYFCTYLVDLLARQNRNTCRDFPPSQTYHLRYPHTPQSPPTMATPAPAPRLLLLRTGNIITSSLPPPNPTSSTSTELLTTLLTTLQHARSHSPSSWTKLLPTGTLLAPATLSPTPPSLSESRDAYDLTVKLFYLPNVPSEDRNQHTLDAVKLVCEVLGVGRIDLLNVAFPGVGFDAEDEVPKDTIAGAQQEEEGEVDEETKSFLATYSTLESLVHSNLISRIGLSEFGSSRLSHLLRGLGFSPSITNTPTTAAPSSTVNTTSSPPTRVRPSVVQINVRDCCVVPRELIHYAKREGIQLLTHNDSGEVLTAPGLQRVISESGIFESTSTPKATVVPLWVAKYTAVVRDRSVVENKGYIAMASIR
;
A
#
# COMPACT_ATOMS: atom_id res chain seq x y z
N MET A 1 -13.12 -43.02 -14.66
CA MET A 1 -11.74 -42.91 -15.18
C MET A 1 -11.65 -41.67 -16.05
N ASN A 2 -10.98 -40.63 -15.55
CA ASN A 2 -10.27 -39.56 -16.28
C ASN A 2 -9.77 -38.57 -15.22
N ASN A 3 -8.50 -38.74 -14.82
CA ASN A 3 -7.82 -37.93 -13.80
C ASN A 3 -7.42 -36.58 -14.40
N LEU A 4 -7.93 -35.47 -13.83
CA LEU A 4 -7.42 -34.13 -14.12
C LEU A 4 -6.29 -33.82 -13.11
N HIS A 5 -5.05 -33.83 -13.59
CA HIS A 5 -3.87 -33.42 -12.82
C HIS A 5 -3.91 -31.91 -12.55
N LEU A 6 -4.07 -31.52 -11.29
CA LEU A 6 -3.64 -30.19 -10.84
C LEU A 6 -2.11 -30.17 -10.81
N ARG A 7 -1.51 -29.28 -11.61
CA ARG A 7 -0.07 -29.01 -11.61
C ARG A 7 0.30 -28.27 -10.34
N VAL A 8 0.72 -29.01 -9.32
CA VAL A 8 1.40 -28.48 -8.14
C VAL A 8 2.84 -28.16 -8.55
N ARG A 9 3.21 -26.87 -8.64
CA ARG A 9 4.63 -26.49 -8.70
C ARG A 9 5.23 -26.68 -7.30
N GLY A 10 5.73 -27.89 -7.04
CA GLY A 10 6.41 -28.25 -5.80
C GLY A 10 7.69 -27.44 -5.61
N ARG A 11 7.80 -26.78 -4.45
CA ARG A 11 9.10 -26.43 -3.86
C ARG A 11 9.56 -27.63 -3.05
N ARG A 12 10.76 -28.14 -3.35
CA ARG A 12 11.46 -29.09 -2.48
C ARG A 12 11.94 -28.34 -1.24
N VAL A 13 11.45 -28.78 -0.10
CA VAL A 13 12.03 -28.53 1.22
C VAL A 13 13.32 -29.35 1.27
N ALA A 14 14.45 -28.70 1.57
CA ALA A 14 15.69 -29.40 1.86
C ALA A 14 15.70 -29.73 3.36
N ASP A 15 15.66 -31.02 3.67
CA ASP A 15 15.87 -31.57 5.00
C ASP A 15 17.29 -31.24 5.48
N ILE A 16 17.40 -30.65 6.68
CA ILE A 16 18.65 -30.54 7.42
C ILE A 16 18.69 -31.72 8.39
N THR A 17 19.35 -32.79 7.98
CA THR A 17 19.73 -33.90 8.85
C THR A 17 21.11 -33.66 9.43
N THR A 18 21.20 -33.82 10.75
CA THR A 18 22.40 -33.83 11.58
C THR A 18 23.42 -34.88 11.12
N GLY A 19 24.70 -34.50 11.05
CA GLY A 19 25.82 -35.41 10.83
C GLY A 19 27.13 -34.78 11.29
N THR A 20 27.65 -35.27 12.41
CA THR A 20 28.89 -34.89 13.09
C THR A 20 30.16 -35.32 12.35
N THR A 21 31.21 -34.53 12.56
CA THR A 21 32.67 -34.85 12.56
C THR A 21 33.32 -35.40 11.29
N GLU A 22 34.27 -34.65 10.73
CA GLU A 22 35.68 -35.03 10.75
C GLU A 22 36.63 -33.85 10.45
N LYS A 23 37.75 -33.85 11.18
CA LYS A 23 38.87 -32.91 11.10
C LYS A 23 39.61 -33.06 9.78
N ASN A 24 40.11 -31.94 9.23
CA ASN A 24 41.50 -31.92 8.76
C ASN A 24 42.07 -30.51 8.74
N GLU A 25 43.17 -30.36 9.48
CA GLU A 25 44.12 -29.25 9.41
C GLU A 25 44.92 -29.35 8.12
N ARG A 26 45.26 -28.21 7.48
CA ARG A 26 46.65 -27.72 7.36
C ARG A 26 46.81 -26.51 6.42
N THR A 27 47.64 -25.58 6.93
CA THR A 27 48.69 -24.75 6.27
C THR A 27 48.27 -23.77 5.16
N GLU A 28 48.31 -22.47 5.43
CA GLU A 28 49.44 -21.52 5.27
C GLU A 28 49.58 -20.95 3.86
N GLY A 29 49.73 -19.63 3.76
CA GLY A 29 50.11 -18.95 2.52
C GLY A 29 49.64 -17.50 2.45
N ALA A 30 50.46 -16.60 2.99
CA ALA A 30 50.35 -15.15 2.84
C ALA A 30 50.38 -14.69 1.37
N ASP A 31 49.78 -13.55 1.03
CA ASP A 31 50.55 -12.34 0.73
C ASP A 31 49.67 -11.08 0.57
N ARG A 32 50.34 -9.95 0.75
CA ARG A 32 49.91 -8.56 0.86
C ARG A 32 49.52 -7.96 -0.49
N ARG A 33 48.61 -6.99 -0.49
CA ARG A 33 48.91 -5.63 -0.97
C ARG A 33 47.84 -4.62 -0.55
N ALA A 34 48.32 -3.66 0.23
CA ALA A 34 47.71 -2.36 0.45
C ALA A 34 47.76 -1.54 -0.84
N GLY A 35 46.73 -0.72 -1.04
CA GLY A 35 46.67 0.34 -2.03
C GLY A 35 45.83 1.46 -1.44
N ASP A 36 46.48 2.29 -0.63
CA ASP A 36 45.98 3.61 -0.24
C ASP A 36 45.82 4.49 -1.48
N ALA A 37 44.68 5.16 -1.57
CA ALA A 37 44.54 6.39 -2.34
C ALA A 37 43.57 7.31 -1.59
N SER A 38 44.17 8.15 -0.74
CA SER A 38 43.61 9.38 -0.24
C SER A 38 43.49 10.39 -1.39
N GLY A 39 42.27 10.89 -1.60
CA GLY A 39 41.99 11.99 -2.52
C GLY A 39 40.90 12.86 -1.91
N SER A 40 41.30 14.04 -1.45
CA SER A 40 40.46 15.04 -0.82
C SER A 40 39.41 15.62 -1.77
N ALA A 41 38.27 15.97 -1.19
CA ALA A 41 37.28 16.90 -1.72
C ALA A 41 37.94 18.21 -2.20
N ASP A 42 37.50 18.75 -3.32
CA ASP A 42 36.54 19.87 -3.38
C ASP A 42 36.22 20.14 -4.86
N GLU A 43 35.09 20.82 -5.12
CA GLU A 43 34.61 21.32 -6.42
C GLU A 43 33.87 20.32 -7.36
N GLY A 44 32.57 20.58 -7.57
CA GLY A 44 31.84 20.11 -8.74
C GLY A 44 30.41 19.63 -8.52
N PHE A 45 29.53 20.42 -7.89
CA PHE A 45 28.09 20.09 -7.81
C PHE A 45 27.18 21.29 -8.14
N GLU A 46 27.31 21.83 -9.34
CA GLU A 46 26.30 22.73 -9.95
C GLU A 46 25.95 22.35 -11.42
N GLY A 47 26.30 21.15 -11.87
CA GLY A 47 26.32 20.83 -13.31
C GLY A 47 25.57 19.59 -13.79
N PHE A 48 24.61 19.01 -13.05
CA PHE A 48 23.97 17.76 -13.49
C PHE A 48 22.43 17.69 -13.40
N THR A 49 21.75 18.84 -13.40
CA THR A 49 20.28 18.94 -13.49
C THR A 49 19.84 19.85 -14.65
N ARG A 50 20.43 19.68 -15.83
CA ARG A 50 20.00 20.46 -17.01
C ARG A 50 20.03 19.79 -18.39
N GLU A 51 20.25 18.49 -18.48
CA GLU A 51 20.14 17.76 -19.75
C GLU A 51 19.42 16.44 -19.52
N LEU A 52 18.08 16.46 -19.64
CA LEU A 52 17.31 15.31 -20.14
C LEU A 52 15.83 15.63 -20.47
N PHE A 53 15.28 16.80 -20.10
CA PHE A 53 13.95 17.20 -20.59
C PHE A 53 13.85 18.70 -20.84
N GLY A 54 13.99 19.11 -22.10
CA GLY A 54 13.46 20.38 -22.57
C GLY A 54 11.94 20.33 -22.59
N GLY A 55 11.29 20.96 -21.59
CA GLY A 55 9.83 21.08 -21.57
C GLY A 55 9.24 21.35 -20.18
N ARG A 56 9.08 22.64 -19.84
CA ARG A 56 8.20 23.27 -18.84
C ARG A 56 7.83 22.49 -17.54
N PRO A 57 8.23 22.97 -16.35
CA PRO A 57 7.73 22.45 -15.08
C PRO A 57 6.35 23.04 -14.78
N GLY A 58 5.34 22.20 -14.54
CA GLY A 58 4.06 22.71 -14.02
C GLY A 58 2.79 21.96 -14.41
N TYR A 59 2.77 20.63 -14.45
CA TYR A 59 1.51 19.86 -14.57
C TYR A 59 1.61 18.51 -13.85
N PHE A 60 1.76 18.52 -12.52
CA PHE A 60 1.48 17.33 -11.71
C PHE A 60 0.82 17.65 -10.36
N CYS A 61 0.70 18.93 -9.99
CA CYS A 61 0.11 19.35 -8.71
C CYS A 61 -1.37 19.77 -8.80
N THR A 62 -2.01 19.74 -9.98
CA THR A 62 -3.36 20.28 -10.18
C THR A 62 -4.48 19.23 -10.25
N TYR A 63 -4.18 17.94 -10.44
CA TYR A 63 -5.25 16.94 -10.61
C TYR A 63 -5.87 16.44 -9.30
N LEU A 64 -5.13 16.43 -8.19
CA LEU A 64 -5.68 15.98 -6.89
C LEU A 64 -6.45 17.08 -6.17
N VAL A 65 -6.05 18.35 -6.34
CA VAL A 65 -6.81 19.50 -5.86
C VAL A 65 -8.17 19.57 -6.56
N ASP A 66 -8.24 19.18 -7.84
CA ASP A 66 -9.49 19.12 -8.60
C ASP A 66 -10.42 17.97 -8.17
N LEU A 67 -9.87 16.83 -7.71
CA LEU A 67 -10.66 15.71 -7.18
C LEU A 67 -11.29 16.07 -5.83
N LEU A 68 -10.55 16.78 -4.96
CA LEU A 68 -11.04 17.26 -3.67
C LEU A 68 -11.98 18.47 -3.81
N ALA A 69 -11.77 19.34 -4.81
CA ALA A 69 -12.62 20.51 -5.05
C ALA A 69 -13.98 20.19 -5.70
N ARG A 70 -14.14 19.01 -6.33
CA ARG A 70 -15.38 18.58 -6.98
C ARG A 70 -16.42 17.99 -6.03
N GLN A 71 -16.04 17.62 -4.81
CA GLN A 71 -16.97 17.12 -3.79
C GLN A 71 -17.70 18.22 -2.99
N ASN A 72 -17.40 19.50 -3.22
CA ASN A 72 -17.92 20.57 -2.35
C ASN A 72 -18.27 21.86 -3.10
N ARG A 73 -19.23 21.79 -4.05
CA ARG A 73 -19.84 23.00 -4.64
C ARG A 73 -21.36 22.92 -4.64
N ASN A 74 -21.96 23.49 -3.61
CA ASN A 74 -23.25 24.17 -3.70
C ASN A 74 -23.14 25.49 -2.95
N THR A 75 -22.92 26.58 -3.68
CA THR A 75 -23.60 27.89 -3.58
C THR A 75 -22.85 28.91 -4.42
N CYS A 76 -23.54 29.47 -5.41
CA CYS A 76 -23.14 30.62 -6.23
C CYS A 76 -23.94 31.86 -5.83
N ARG A 77 -23.41 33.02 -6.28
CA ARG A 77 -24.02 34.36 -6.55
C ARG A 77 -23.40 35.47 -5.70
N ASP A 78 -23.14 36.70 -6.16
CA ASP A 78 -22.99 37.37 -7.47
C ASP A 78 -22.37 38.78 -7.16
N PHE A 79 -21.58 39.31 -8.11
CA PHE A 79 -20.95 40.65 -8.39
C PHE A 79 -21.40 41.95 -7.64
N PRO A 80 -20.67 43.13 -7.66
CA PRO A 80 -19.97 43.77 -8.81
C PRO A 80 -18.65 44.59 -8.53
N PRO A 81 -18.03 45.26 -9.54
CA PRO A 81 -16.62 45.62 -9.55
C PRO A 81 -16.29 47.13 -9.35
N SER A 82 -14.98 47.38 -9.17
CA SER A 82 -14.23 48.62 -9.42
C SER A 82 -14.44 49.82 -8.48
N GLN A 83 -13.45 50.08 -7.62
CA GLN A 83 -13.08 51.45 -7.22
C GLN A 83 -11.61 51.51 -6.77
N THR A 84 -10.83 52.30 -7.50
CA THR A 84 -9.44 52.65 -7.21
C THR A 84 -9.42 53.70 -6.09
N TYR A 85 -8.95 53.32 -4.91
CA TYR A 85 -8.68 54.27 -3.83
C TYR A 85 -7.18 54.53 -3.72
N HIS A 86 -6.76 55.76 -4.04
CA HIS A 86 -5.46 56.28 -3.67
C HIS A 86 -5.42 56.52 -2.16
N LEU A 87 -4.88 55.57 -1.39
CA LEU A 87 -4.55 55.77 0.01
C LEU A 87 -3.08 56.19 0.13
N ARG A 88 -2.89 57.42 0.64
CA ARG A 88 -1.60 57.97 1.05
C ARG A 88 -0.97 57.07 2.12
N TYR A 89 0.30 56.72 1.96
CA TYR A 89 1.10 56.06 3.00
C TYR A 89 1.33 57.00 4.19
N PRO A 90 0.97 56.62 5.42
CA PRO A 90 1.69 57.06 6.60
C PRO A 90 2.80 56.05 6.92
N HIS A 91 3.93 56.58 7.43
CA HIS A 91 5.10 55.82 7.87
C HIS A 91 4.75 54.55 8.65
N THR A 92 5.30 53.42 8.21
CA THR A 92 5.30 52.14 8.92
C THR A 92 6.11 52.25 10.22
N PRO A 93 5.53 51.95 11.39
CA PRO A 93 6.32 51.54 12.55
C PRO A 93 6.90 50.16 12.24
N GLN A 94 8.19 49.95 12.56
CA GLN A 94 8.85 48.66 12.42
C GLN A 94 8.01 47.57 13.09
N SER A 95 7.60 46.57 12.31
CA SER A 95 6.97 45.35 12.81
C SER A 95 7.91 44.64 13.78
N PRO A 96 7.43 44.16 14.94
CA PRO A 96 8.25 43.36 15.85
C PRO A 96 8.74 42.09 15.12
N PRO A 97 9.89 41.52 15.52
CA PRO A 97 10.38 40.28 14.94
C PRO A 97 9.27 39.24 15.02
N THR A 98 8.89 38.70 13.87
CA THR A 98 7.88 37.63 13.77
C THR A 98 8.32 36.53 14.73
N MET A 99 7.58 36.34 15.83
CA MET A 99 7.79 35.19 16.71
C MET A 99 7.74 33.96 15.82
N ALA A 100 8.85 33.23 15.72
CA ALA A 100 8.92 31.99 14.98
C ALA A 100 7.73 31.13 15.46
N THR A 101 6.80 30.85 14.55
CA THR A 101 5.68 29.95 14.83
C THR A 101 6.29 28.65 15.36
N PRO A 102 5.88 28.16 16.54
CA PRO A 102 6.44 26.93 17.08
C PRO A 102 6.30 25.83 16.03
N ALA A 103 7.38 25.08 15.79
CA ALA A 103 7.37 23.98 14.84
C ALA A 103 6.17 23.08 15.13
N PRO A 104 5.38 22.70 14.11
CA PRO A 104 4.13 21.98 14.33
C PRO A 104 4.41 20.66 15.06
N ALA A 105 3.73 20.39 16.16
CA ALA A 105 3.84 19.10 16.83
C ALA A 105 3.44 17.97 15.87
N PRO A 106 4.15 16.82 15.86
CA PRO A 106 3.83 15.74 14.97
C PRO A 106 2.45 15.15 15.32
N ARG A 107 1.58 15.02 14.32
CA ARG A 107 0.22 14.46 14.46
C ARG A 107 0.08 13.08 13.82
N LEU A 108 0.95 12.80 12.85
CA LEU A 108 1.01 11.53 12.14
C LEU A 108 2.43 10.97 12.22
N LEU A 109 2.53 9.65 12.25
CA LEU A 109 3.77 8.91 12.19
C LEU A 109 3.74 7.98 10.97
N LEU A 110 4.68 8.16 10.05
CA LEU A 110 4.86 7.31 8.89
C LEU A 110 6.09 6.41 9.08
N LEU A 111 5.84 5.12 9.20
CA LEU A 111 6.83 4.07 9.41
C LEU A 111 7.10 3.30 8.13
N ARG A 112 8.37 3.05 7.81
CA ARG A 112 8.78 2.34 6.59
C ARG A 112 9.87 1.31 6.91
N THR A 113 9.75 0.11 6.36
CA THR A 113 10.77 -0.93 6.50
C THR A 113 11.89 -0.86 5.46
N GLY A 114 11.66 -0.18 4.33
CA GLY A 114 12.49 -0.36 3.13
C GLY A 114 12.39 -1.77 2.54
N ASN A 115 13.37 -2.13 1.72
CA ASN A 115 13.43 -3.44 1.05
C ASN A 115 13.98 -4.53 1.98
N ILE A 116 13.09 -5.39 2.45
CA ILE A 116 13.37 -6.50 3.37
C ILE A 116 14.18 -7.60 2.69
N ILE A 117 14.09 -7.73 1.35
CA ILE A 117 14.80 -8.78 0.60
C ILE A 117 16.31 -8.56 0.63
N THR A 118 16.74 -7.31 0.45
CA THR A 118 18.16 -6.94 0.36
C THR A 118 18.68 -6.30 1.64
N SER A 119 17.84 -6.18 2.67
CA SER A 119 18.24 -5.63 3.95
C SER A 119 19.32 -6.50 4.58
N SER A 120 20.53 -5.97 4.71
CA SER A 120 21.63 -6.63 5.41
C SER A 120 21.49 -6.56 6.94
N LEU A 121 20.30 -6.19 7.43
CA LEU A 121 20.02 -6.13 8.85
C LEU A 121 20.04 -7.55 9.43
N PRO A 122 20.59 -7.70 10.65
CA PRO A 122 20.61 -9.00 11.30
C PRO A 122 19.19 -9.56 11.41
N PRO A 123 19.03 -10.88 11.26
CA PRO A 123 17.72 -11.49 11.30
C PRO A 123 17.01 -11.16 12.63
N PRO A 124 15.68 -11.01 12.62
CA PRO A 124 14.85 -10.92 13.81
C PRO A 124 15.34 -11.82 14.95
N ASN A 125 15.71 -11.26 16.11
CA ASN A 125 15.92 -12.08 17.31
C ASN A 125 14.54 -12.58 17.79
N PRO A 126 14.27 -13.90 17.80
CA PRO A 126 12.96 -14.44 18.14
C PRO A 126 12.79 -14.50 19.66
N THR A 127 12.77 -13.36 20.35
CA THR A 127 12.61 -13.31 21.82
C THR A 127 11.15 -13.23 22.25
N SER A 128 10.20 -13.13 21.32
CA SER A 128 8.76 -13.05 21.63
C SER A 128 7.93 -13.89 20.66
N SER A 129 7.05 -14.73 21.21
CA SER A 129 6.10 -15.59 20.48
C SER A 129 4.98 -14.83 19.74
N THR A 130 5.02 -13.48 19.73
CA THR A 130 3.96 -12.60 19.23
C THR A 130 4.41 -11.59 18.16
N SER A 131 5.68 -11.63 17.73
CA SER A 131 6.20 -10.64 16.77
C SER A 131 5.91 -11.02 15.31
N THR A 132 5.12 -10.21 14.61
CA THR A 132 4.92 -10.33 13.15
C THR A 132 6.19 -9.90 12.40
N GLU A 133 6.38 -10.37 11.15
CA GLU A 133 7.48 -9.91 10.26
C GLU A 133 7.55 -8.37 10.22
N LEU A 134 6.39 -7.70 10.16
CA LEU A 134 6.29 -6.26 10.18
C LEU A 134 6.89 -5.65 11.44
N LEU A 135 6.45 -6.08 12.63
CA LEU A 135 6.89 -5.50 13.90
C LEU A 135 8.41 -5.64 14.07
N THR A 136 8.95 -6.82 13.80
CA THR A 136 10.39 -7.02 13.96
C THR A 136 11.19 -6.25 12.92
N THR A 137 10.71 -6.18 11.68
CA THR A 137 11.38 -5.41 10.63
C THR A 137 11.35 -3.92 10.92
N LEU A 138 10.22 -3.37 11.39
CA LEU A 138 10.15 -1.97 11.80
C LEU A 138 11.15 -1.68 12.92
N LEU A 139 11.14 -2.48 13.99
CA LEU A 139 12.04 -2.27 15.11
C LEU A 139 13.52 -2.28 14.69
N THR A 140 13.93 -3.32 13.97
CA THR A 140 15.32 -3.46 13.47
C THR A 140 15.72 -2.33 12.54
N THR A 141 14.84 -1.93 11.63
CA THR A 141 15.07 -0.80 10.71
C THR A 141 15.25 0.51 11.46
N LEU A 142 14.38 0.79 12.44
CA LEU A 142 14.43 2.02 13.22
C LEU A 142 15.68 2.08 14.11
N GLN A 143 16.02 0.98 14.79
CA GLN A 143 17.22 0.91 15.63
C GLN A 143 18.50 1.06 14.80
N HIS A 144 18.54 0.46 13.60
CA HIS A 144 19.66 0.65 12.68
C HIS A 144 19.77 2.09 12.19
N ALA A 145 18.66 2.70 11.77
CA ALA A 145 18.67 4.10 11.33
C ALA A 145 19.12 5.03 12.45
N ARG A 146 18.64 4.80 13.68
CA ARG A 146 19.05 5.56 14.87
C ARG A 146 20.53 5.41 15.17
N SER A 147 21.11 4.21 15.04
CA SER A 147 22.54 4.01 15.32
C SER A 147 23.45 4.58 14.24
N HIS A 148 23.04 4.56 12.97
CA HIS A 148 23.83 5.03 11.84
C HIS A 148 23.70 6.54 11.58
N SER A 149 22.57 7.15 11.94
CA SER A 149 22.34 8.59 11.75
C SER A 149 21.56 9.22 12.92
N PRO A 150 22.11 9.23 14.16
CA PRO A 150 21.36 9.60 15.36
C PRO A 150 20.72 10.99 15.34
N SER A 151 21.30 11.95 14.60
CA SER A 151 20.81 13.33 14.51
C SER A 151 19.79 13.59 13.41
N SER A 152 19.61 12.65 12.47
CA SER A 152 18.78 12.87 11.26
C SER A 152 17.98 11.64 10.82
N TRP A 153 17.88 10.61 11.67
CA TRP A 153 17.16 9.37 11.37
C TRP A 153 15.63 9.53 11.36
N THR A 154 15.09 10.65 11.83
CA THR A 154 13.68 11.04 11.69
C THR A 154 13.54 12.40 11.03
N LYS A 155 12.41 12.66 10.37
CA LYS A 155 12.15 13.94 9.69
C LYS A 155 10.70 14.35 9.86
N LEU A 156 10.47 15.51 10.46
CA LEU A 156 9.14 16.14 10.53
C LEU A 156 8.87 16.90 9.23
N LEU A 157 7.79 16.52 8.53
CA LEU A 157 7.33 17.24 7.35
C LEU A 157 6.49 18.47 7.74
N PRO A 158 6.41 19.49 6.86
CA PRO A 158 5.53 20.65 7.07
C PRO A 158 4.06 20.29 7.27
N THR A 159 3.64 19.11 6.81
CA THR A 159 2.28 18.55 7.00
C THR A 159 2.00 18.08 8.42
N GLY A 160 2.99 18.08 9.33
CA GLY A 160 2.87 17.51 10.67
C GLY A 160 3.05 15.99 10.71
N THR A 161 3.57 15.37 9.64
CA THR A 161 3.91 13.94 9.59
C THR A 161 5.37 13.72 9.96
N LEU A 162 5.62 12.92 11.00
CA LEU A 162 6.94 12.45 11.37
C LEU A 162 7.29 11.20 10.54
N LEU A 163 8.35 11.29 9.75
CA LEU A 163 8.90 10.17 8.98
C LEU A 163 9.93 9.41 9.80
N ALA A 164 9.81 8.08 9.85
CA ALA A 164 10.81 7.22 10.46
C ALA A 164 10.97 5.87 9.70
N PRO A 165 12.18 5.54 9.23
CA PRO A 165 13.34 6.42 9.17
C PRO A 165 13.13 7.58 8.17
N ALA A 166 13.87 8.68 8.30
CA ALA A 166 13.84 9.83 7.40
C ALA A 166 14.25 9.44 5.97
N THR A 167 15.33 8.67 5.88
CA THR A 167 15.90 8.12 4.65
C THR A 167 16.00 6.61 4.77
N LEU A 168 15.79 5.92 3.66
CA LEU A 168 16.06 4.48 3.55
C LEU A 168 17.39 4.33 2.80
N SER A 169 18.29 3.52 3.34
CA SER A 169 19.54 3.14 2.67
C SER A 169 19.34 1.80 1.96
N PRO A 170 19.80 1.62 0.71
CA PRO A 170 20.42 2.63 -0.16
C PRO A 170 19.38 3.52 -0.88
N THR A 171 19.78 4.75 -1.19
CA THR A 171 19.07 5.69 -2.07
C THR A 171 19.83 5.82 -3.40
N PRO A 172 19.15 5.94 -4.56
CA PRO A 172 17.70 5.97 -4.71
C PRO A 172 17.08 4.57 -4.64
N PRO A 173 15.93 4.41 -3.97
CA PRO A 173 15.12 3.20 -4.09
C PRO A 173 14.51 3.20 -5.49
N SER A 174 15.19 2.55 -6.42
CA SER A 174 14.63 2.20 -7.72
C SER A 174 14.63 0.70 -7.85
N LEU A 175 13.57 0.18 -8.45
CA LEU A 175 13.61 -1.16 -9.01
C LEU A 175 14.75 -1.23 -10.04
N SER A 176 15.45 -2.35 -10.12
CA SER A 176 16.67 -2.47 -10.95
C SER A 176 16.38 -2.51 -12.44
N GLU A 177 15.17 -2.95 -12.81
CA GLU A 177 14.70 -3.07 -14.19
C GLU A 177 13.64 -2.01 -14.53
N SER A 178 13.22 -1.98 -15.79
CA SER A 178 12.11 -1.12 -16.24
C SER A 178 10.80 -1.49 -15.53
N ARG A 179 9.88 -0.52 -15.40
CA ARG A 179 8.58 -0.77 -14.75
C ARG A 179 7.83 -1.97 -15.34
N ASP A 180 7.88 -2.18 -16.65
CA ASP A 180 7.14 -3.25 -17.34
C ASP A 180 7.72 -4.66 -17.09
N ALA A 181 8.90 -4.76 -16.49
CA ALA A 181 9.46 -6.04 -16.08
C ALA A 181 8.87 -6.57 -14.76
N TYR A 182 8.16 -5.73 -13.99
CA TYR A 182 7.65 -6.10 -12.68
C TYR A 182 6.15 -6.38 -12.66
N ASP A 183 5.78 -7.39 -11.88
CA ASP A 183 4.47 -7.51 -11.25
C ASP A 183 4.52 -6.89 -9.86
N LEU A 184 3.90 -5.72 -9.71
CA LEU A 184 3.80 -5.00 -8.44
C LEU A 184 2.46 -5.26 -7.78
N THR A 185 2.49 -5.92 -6.62
CA THR A 185 1.32 -6.13 -5.77
C THR A 185 1.42 -5.30 -4.51
N VAL A 186 0.34 -4.61 -4.16
CA VAL A 186 0.17 -3.93 -2.88
C VAL A 186 -1.01 -4.54 -2.17
N LYS A 187 -0.82 -4.94 -0.92
CA LYS A 187 -1.89 -5.33 0.00
C LYS A 187 -2.07 -4.26 1.06
N LEU A 188 -3.23 -3.60 1.05
CA LEU A 188 -3.60 -2.57 2.01
C LEU A 188 -4.48 -3.18 3.09
N PHE A 189 -4.03 -3.09 4.33
CA PHE A 189 -4.75 -3.51 5.52
C PHE A 189 -5.35 -2.30 6.20
N TYR A 190 -6.68 -2.22 6.22
CA TYR A 190 -7.41 -1.33 7.12
C TYR A 190 -7.42 -1.94 8.52
N LEU A 191 -7.19 -1.13 9.54
CA LEU A 191 -7.02 -1.63 10.91
C LEU A 191 -8.28 -1.43 11.76
N PRO A 192 -8.47 -2.24 12.82
CA PRO A 192 -9.57 -2.07 13.76
C PRO A 192 -9.55 -0.69 14.43
N ASN A 193 -10.72 -0.20 14.85
CA ASN A 193 -10.90 1.09 15.53
C ASN A 193 -10.59 2.33 14.68
N VAL A 194 -10.49 2.15 13.36
CA VAL A 194 -10.43 3.24 12.38
C VAL A 194 -11.79 3.33 11.69
N PRO A 195 -12.45 4.50 11.69
CA PRO A 195 -13.71 4.70 10.99
C PRO A 195 -13.66 4.28 9.52
N SER A 196 -14.74 3.69 9.01
CA SER A 196 -14.82 3.26 7.60
C SER A 196 -14.77 4.43 6.61
N GLU A 197 -15.23 5.62 7.03
CA GLU A 197 -15.16 6.88 6.29
C GLU A 197 -13.72 7.31 5.92
N ASP A 198 -12.73 6.96 6.74
CA ASP A 198 -11.33 7.31 6.50
C ASP A 198 -10.66 6.41 5.45
N ARG A 199 -11.25 5.24 5.14
CA ARG A 199 -10.65 4.23 4.24
C ARG A 199 -10.34 4.81 2.86
N ASN A 200 -11.18 5.71 2.36
CA ASN A 200 -10.99 6.35 1.06
C ASN A 200 -9.69 7.16 1.05
N GLN A 201 -9.48 8.02 2.04
CA GLN A 201 -8.26 8.82 2.13
C GLN A 201 -7.03 7.92 2.39
N HIS A 202 -7.17 6.93 3.28
CA HIS A 202 -6.11 5.96 3.56
C HIS A 202 -5.67 5.18 2.32
N THR A 203 -6.60 4.84 1.43
CA THR A 203 -6.30 4.18 0.16
C THR A 203 -5.44 5.06 -0.74
N LEU A 204 -5.87 6.32 -0.91
CA LEU A 204 -5.17 7.28 -1.76
C LEU A 204 -3.75 7.55 -1.24
N ASP A 205 -3.61 7.75 0.08
CA ASP A 205 -2.33 7.98 0.73
C ASP A 205 -1.40 6.76 0.59
N ALA A 206 -1.91 5.55 0.82
CA ALA A 206 -1.13 4.32 0.72
C ALA A 206 -0.61 4.10 -0.70
N VAL A 207 -1.47 4.24 -1.72
CA VAL A 207 -1.08 4.09 -3.14
C VAL A 207 -0.01 5.10 -3.51
N LYS A 208 -0.22 6.38 -3.16
CA LYS A 208 0.74 7.45 -3.43
C LYS A 208 2.09 7.16 -2.79
N LEU A 209 2.10 6.81 -1.51
CA LEU A 209 3.33 6.55 -0.76
C LEU A 209 4.09 5.33 -1.28
N VAL A 210 3.39 4.26 -1.69
CA VAL A 210 4.06 3.10 -2.30
C VAL A 210 4.66 3.46 -3.66
N CYS A 211 3.93 4.18 -4.51
CA CYS A 211 4.43 4.66 -5.80
C CYS A 211 5.69 5.53 -5.63
N GLU A 212 5.69 6.46 -4.66
CA GLU A 212 6.84 7.29 -4.32
C GLU A 212 8.03 6.47 -3.81
N VAL A 213 7.79 5.50 -2.92
CA VAL A 213 8.85 4.64 -2.34
C VAL A 213 9.51 3.75 -3.40
N LEU A 214 8.76 3.28 -4.39
CA LEU A 214 9.27 2.39 -5.43
C LEU A 214 9.70 3.12 -6.71
N GLY A 215 9.43 4.42 -6.83
CA GLY A 215 9.71 5.19 -8.04
C GLY A 215 8.88 4.74 -9.25
N VAL A 216 7.62 4.35 -9.03
CA VAL A 216 6.73 3.80 -10.08
C VAL A 216 5.46 4.64 -10.24
N GLY A 217 4.92 4.69 -11.46
CA GLY A 217 3.67 5.39 -11.73
C GLY A 217 2.39 4.56 -11.56
N ARG A 218 2.51 3.23 -11.40
CA ARG A 218 1.37 2.31 -11.39
C ARG A 218 1.62 1.05 -10.58
N ILE A 219 0.61 0.55 -9.88
CA ILE A 219 0.56 -0.76 -9.22
C ILE A 219 -0.23 -1.76 -10.08
N ASP A 220 0.23 -3.01 -10.23
CA ASP A 220 -0.50 -3.99 -11.05
C ASP A 220 -1.71 -4.57 -10.31
N LEU A 221 -1.57 -4.85 -9.02
CA LEU A 221 -2.65 -5.36 -8.18
C LEU A 221 -2.71 -4.63 -6.83
N LEU A 222 -3.81 -3.92 -6.56
CA LEU A 222 -4.12 -3.43 -5.22
C LEU A 222 -5.15 -4.36 -4.57
N ASN A 223 -4.72 -5.09 -3.56
CA ASN A 223 -5.54 -5.99 -2.76
C ASN A 223 -5.90 -5.34 -1.43
N VAL A 224 -7.18 -5.25 -1.07
CA VAL A 224 -7.61 -4.64 0.21
C VAL A 224 -8.06 -5.69 1.20
N ALA A 225 -7.68 -5.52 2.47
CA ALA A 225 -8.10 -6.33 3.61
C ALA A 225 -8.84 -5.46 4.62
N PHE A 226 -10.07 -5.84 4.94
CA PHE A 226 -10.96 -5.10 5.84
C PHE A 226 -10.88 -5.65 7.27
N PRO A 227 -11.01 -4.81 8.31
CA PRO A 227 -11.00 -5.27 9.70
C PRO A 227 -12.23 -6.14 9.97
N GLY A 228 -12.06 -7.23 10.72
CA GLY A 228 -13.15 -8.14 11.09
C GLY A 228 -13.63 -9.06 9.97
N VAL A 229 -13.13 -8.90 8.75
CA VAL A 229 -13.46 -9.77 7.61
C VAL A 229 -12.50 -10.96 7.62
N GLY A 230 -12.98 -12.08 8.14
CA GLY A 230 -12.33 -13.39 8.04
C GLY A 230 -12.98 -14.27 6.97
N PHE A 231 -12.24 -15.28 6.53
CA PHE A 231 -12.76 -16.28 5.61
C PHE A 231 -13.59 -17.31 6.37
N ASP A 232 -14.84 -17.50 5.96
CA ASP A 232 -15.72 -18.54 6.45
C ASP A 232 -15.86 -19.62 5.37
N ALA A 233 -15.39 -20.83 5.68
CA ALA A 233 -15.40 -21.94 4.73
C ALA A 233 -16.79 -22.56 4.55
N GLU A 234 -17.69 -22.33 5.50
CA GLU A 234 -19.07 -22.84 5.48
C GLU A 234 -20.05 -21.84 4.84
N ASP A 235 -19.55 -20.70 4.36
CA ASP A 235 -20.36 -19.66 3.71
C ASP A 235 -20.81 -20.12 2.30
N GLU A 236 -22.12 -20.28 2.15
CA GLU A 236 -22.76 -20.71 0.91
C GLU A 236 -23.08 -19.52 -0.01
N VAL A 237 -23.12 -19.78 -1.31
CA VAL A 237 -23.61 -18.80 -2.28
C VAL A 237 -25.13 -18.62 -2.09
N PRO A 238 -25.66 -17.39 -1.91
CA PRO A 238 -27.10 -17.16 -1.79
C PRO A 238 -27.86 -17.78 -2.98
N LYS A 239 -28.94 -18.53 -2.67
CA LYS A 239 -29.65 -19.37 -3.66
C LYS A 239 -30.22 -18.58 -4.83
N ASP A 240 -30.59 -17.32 -4.58
CA ASP A 240 -31.07 -16.36 -5.58
C ASP A 240 -30.01 -15.97 -6.64
N THR A 241 -28.72 -16.26 -6.39
CA THR A 241 -27.62 -16.04 -7.34
C THR A 241 -27.30 -17.26 -8.19
N ILE A 242 -28.05 -18.35 -8.01
CA ILE A 242 -28.01 -19.55 -8.86
C ILE A 242 -28.97 -19.35 -10.03
N ALA A 243 -28.53 -19.72 -11.24
CA ALA A 243 -29.32 -19.55 -12.46
C ALA A 243 -30.69 -20.26 -12.35
N GLY A 244 -31.78 -19.51 -12.50
CA GLY A 244 -33.15 -20.02 -12.46
C GLY A 244 -33.85 -19.96 -11.10
N ALA A 245 -33.20 -19.42 -10.06
CA ALA A 245 -33.85 -19.13 -8.78
C ALA A 245 -34.81 -17.94 -8.90
N GLN A 246 -35.90 -17.97 -8.13
CA GLN A 246 -36.77 -16.80 -7.95
C GLN A 246 -35.95 -15.70 -7.27
N GLN A 247 -35.97 -14.49 -7.84
CA GLN A 247 -35.37 -13.34 -7.19
C GLN A 247 -36.10 -13.15 -5.86
N GLU A 248 -35.40 -13.33 -4.75
CA GLU A 248 -35.89 -12.84 -3.46
C GLU A 248 -35.92 -11.30 -3.53
N GLU A 249 -36.94 -10.68 -2.93
CA GLU A 249 -37.06 -9.22 -2.89
C GLU A 249 -35.73 -8.62 -2.42
N GLU A 250 -35.19 -7.63 -3.16
CA GLU A 250 -33.97 -6.92 -2.79
C GLU A 250 -34.21 -6.20 -1.45
N GLY A 251 -33.87 -6.88 -0.36
CA GLY A 251 -33.75 -6.27 0.95
C GLY A 251 -32.70 -5.17 0.92
N GLU A 252 -32.84 -4.21 1.84
CA GLU A 252 -31.85 -3.15 2.00
C GLU A 252 -30.44 -3.75 2.16
N VAL A 253 -29.49 -3.25 1.37
CA VAL A 253 -28.07 -3.65 1.47
C VAL A 253 -27.60 -3.38 2.90
N ASP A 254 -26.99 -4.37 3.55
CA ASP A 254 -26.54 -4.23 4.93
C ASP A 254 -25.42 -3.17 5.08
N GLU A 255 -25.25 -2.64 6.30
CA GLU A 255 -24.26 -1.59 6.58
C GLU A 255 -22.80 -2.01 6.32
N GLU A 256 -22.48 -3.30 6.45
CA GLU A 256 -21.14 -3.82 6.15
C GLU A 256 -20.88 -3.70 4.64
N THR A 257 -21.81 -4.20 3.82
CA THR A 257 -21.77 -4.12 2.35
C THR A 257 -21.77 -2.66 1.87
N LYS A 258 -22.60 -1.77 2.47
CA LYS A 258 -22.55 -0.31 2.19
C LYS A 258 -21.15 0.26 2.43
N SER A 259 -20.48 -0.14 3.53
CA SER A 259 -19.12 0.29 3.84
C SER A 259 -18.09 -0.20 2.81
N PHE A 260 -18.27 -1.41 2.27
CA PHE A 260 -17.42 -1.95 1.21
C PHE A 260 -17.63 -1.19 -0.10
N LEU A 261 -18.87 -0.91 -0.49
CA LEU A 261 -19.20 -0.15 -1.70
C LEU A 261 -18.63 1.27 -1.68
N ALA A 262 -18.67 1.93 -0.52
CA ALA A 262 -18.05 3.24 -0.31
C ALA A 262 -16.53 3.20 -0.56
N THR A 263 -15.86 2.16 -0.03
CA THR A 263 -14.42 1.94 -0.26
C THR A 263 -14.14 1.58 -1.73
N TYR A 264 -14.98 0.74 -2.33
CA TYR A 264 -14.82 0.23 -3.68
C TYR A 264 -14.87 1.34 -4.73
N SER A 265 -15.69 2.37 -4.53
CA SER A 265 -15.76 3.55 -5.39
C SER A 265 -14.39 4.25 -5.53
N THR A 266 -13.58 4.27 -4.47
CA THR A 266 -12.21 4.79 -4.50
C THR A 266 -11.29 3.88 -5.30
N LEU A 267 -11.44 2.56 -5.16
CA LEU A 267 -10.66 1.57 -5.92
C LEU A 267 -10.95 1.67 -7.43
N GLU A 268 -12.21 1.84 -7.83
CA GLU A 268 -12.59 2.09 -9.22
C GLU A 268 -11.91 3.36 -9.75
N SER A 269 -11.98 4.45 -8.99
CA SER A 269 -11.37 5.73 -9.37
C SER A 269 -9.86 5.62 -9.61
N LEU A 270 -9.17 4.77 -8.83
CA LEU A 270 -7.74 4.49 -9.01
C LEU A 270 -7.46 3.68 -10.30
N VAL A 271 -8.36 2.79 -10.69
CA VAL A 271 -8.27 2.06 -11.98
C VAL A 271 -8.49 3.04 -13.14
N HIS A 272 -9.54 3.86 -13.09
CA HIS A 272 -9.83 4.85 -14.13
C HIS A 272 -8.71 5.88 -14.28
N SER A 273 -8.02 6.20 -13.18
CA SER A 273 -6.86 7.10 -13.17
C SER A 273 -5.53 6.42 -13.56
N ASN A 274 -5.56 5.13 -13.93
CA ASN A 274 -4.40 4.31 -14.29
C ASN A 274 -3.30 4.25 -13.21
N LEU A 275 -3.68 4.42 -11.92
CA LEU A 275 -2.78 4.26 -10.78
C LEU A 275 -2.68 2.81 -10.32
N ILE A 276 -3.75 2.04 -10.53
CA ILE A 276 -3.77 0.59 -10.31
C ILE A 276 -4.35 -0.12 -11.55
N SER A 277 -3.87 -1.32 -11.89
CA SER A 277 -4.46 -2.10 -13.01
C SER A 277 -5.60 -3.01 -12.57
N ARG A 278 -5.51 -3.59 -11.38
CA ARG A 278 -6.43 -4.62 -10.88
C ARG A 278 -6.79 -4.37 -9.43
N ILE A 279 -8.06 -4.67 -9.12
CA ILE A 279 -8.59 -4.68 -7.76
C ILE A 279 -8.58 -6.12 -7.24
N GLY A 280 -8.12 -6.31 -6.01
CA GLY A 280 -8.20 -7.54 -5.25
C GLY A 280 -8.87 -7.33 -3.89
N LEU A 281 -9.50 -8.39 -3.37
CA LEU A 281 -10.15 -8.41 -2.06
C LEU A 281 -9.57 -9.54 -1.21
N SER A 282 -9.43 -9.34 0.10
CA SER A 282 -9.00 -10.39 1.02
C SER A 282 -10.13 -10.94 1.87
N GLU A 283 -10.16 -12.27 2.01
CA GLU A 283 -11.07 -13.04 2.87
C GLU A 283 -12.56 -12.94 2.49
N PHE A 284 -12.87 -12.64 1.23
CA PHE A 284 -14.25 -12.64 0.76
C PHE A 284 -14.70 -14.07 0.45
N GLY A 285 -15.59 -14.58 1.30
CA GLY A 285 -16.36 -15.80 1.06
C GLY A 285 -17.41 -15.64 -0.04
N SER A 286 -18.14 -16.72 -0.32
CA SER A 286 -19.14 -16.80 -1.39
C SER A 286 -20.23 -15.75 -1.27
N SER A 287 -20.85 -15.64 -0.08
CA SER A 287 -21.96 -14.73 0.17
C SER A 287 -21.50 -13.29 0.12
N ARG A 288 -20.43 -12.95 0.85
CA ARG A 288 -19.89 -11.58 0.90
C ARG A 288 -19.48 -11.08 -0.49
N LEU A 289 -18.83 -11.93 -1.30
CA LEU A 289 -18.48 -11.59 -2.67
C LEU A 289 -19.72 -11.36 -3.53
N SER A 290 -20.77 -12.16 -3.36
CA SER A 290 -22.01 -12.03 -4.10
C SER A 290 -22.78 -10.76 -3.77
N HIS A 291 -22.91 -10.43 -2.48
CA HIS A 291 -23.52 -9.18 -2.02
C HIS A 291 -22.77 -7.95 -2.54
N LEU A 292 -21.43 -7.96 -2.50
CA LEU A 292 -20.63 -6.88 -3.06
C LEU A 292 -20.88 -6.71 -4.57
N LEU A 293 -20.82 -7.80 -5.34
CA LEU A 293 -21.01 -7.74 -6.80
C LEU A 293 -22.41 -7.22 -7.16
N ARG A 294 -23.45 -7.69 -6.46
CA ARG A 294 -24.83 -7.18 -6.64
C ARG A 294 -24.91 -5.68 -6.30
N GLY A 295 -24.33 -5.27 -5.17
CA GLY A 295 -24.28 -3.87 -4.75
C GLY A 295 -23.54 -2.95 -5.73
N LEU A 296 -22.58 -3.48 -6.49
CA LEU A 296 -21.90 -2.77 -7.58
C LEU A 296 -22.74 -2.70 -8.87
N GLY A 297 -23.89 -3.37 -8.92
CA GLY A 297 -24.77 -3.46 -10.09
C GLY A 297 -24.39 -4.59 -11.06
N PHE A 298 -23.57 -5.55 -10.64
CA PHE A 298 -23.27 -6.73 -11.45
C PHE A 298 -24.37 -7.78 -11.28
N SER A 299 -25.04 -8.11 -12.38
CA SER A 299 -25.98 -9.23 -12.44
C SER A 299 -25.20 -10.57 -12.52
N PRO A 300 -25.73 -11.67 -11.95
CA PRO A 300 -25.15 -12.99 -12.10
C PRO A 300 -24.95 -13.31 -13.59
N SER A 301 -23.72 -13.61 -13.97
CA SER A 301 -23.36 -13.81 -15.38
C SER A 301 -24.07 -15.05 -15.94
N ILE A 302 -25.20 -14.86 -16.64
CA ILE A 302 -25.84 -15.93 -17.42
C ILE A 302 -25.03 -16.06 -18.72
N THR A 303 -24.17 -17.08 -18.80
CA THR A 303 -23.47 -17.58 -20.01
C THR A 303 -22.20 -16.84 -20.43
N ASN A 304 -21.06 -17.52 -20.32
CA ASN A 304 -19.87 -17.22 -21.12
C ASN A 304 -20.10 -17.69 -22.56
N THR A 305 -20.28 -16.75 -23.49
CA THR A 305 -19.74 -16.89 -24.85
C THR A 305 -18.76 -15.75 -25.11
N PRO A 306 -17.59 -16.00 -25.71
CA PRO A 306 -16.66 -14.95 -26.07
C PRO A 306 -17.26 -14.14 -27.23
N THR A 307 -17.92 -13.02 -26.92
CA THR A 307 -18.42 -12.12 -27.96
C THR A 307 -17.26 -11.29 -28.49
N THR A 308 -16.81 -11.67 -29.68
CA THR A 308 -16.00 -10.85 -30.57
C THR A 308 -16.92 -9.75 -31.10
N ALA A 309 -16.93 -8.57 -30.47
CA ALA A 309 -17.71 -7.43 -30.94
C ALA A 309 -16.81 -6.51 -31.80
N ALA A 310 -17.11 -6.44 -33.09
CA ALA A 310 -16.54 -5.47 -34.02
C ALA A 310 -16.96 -4.04 -33.65
N PRO A 311 -16.17 -3.00 -34.02
CA PRO A 311 -16.46 -1.64 -33.61
C PRO A 311 -17.54 -1.02 -34.52
N SER A 312 -18.70 -0.69 -33.95
CA SER A 312 -19.66 0.21 -34.57
C SER A 312 -19.46 1.62 -34.00
N SER A 313 -18.98 2.51 -34.86
CA SER A 313 -18.76 3.93 -34.61
C SER A 313 -20.08 4.70 -34.57
N THR A 314 -20.46 5.19 -33.40
CA THR A 314 -21.37 6.35 -33.30
C THR A 314 -21.06 7.09 -31.99
N VAL A 315 -20.50 8.29 -32.13
CA VAL A 315 -20.16 9.19 -31.04
C VAL A 315 -21.43 9.92 -30.62
N ASN A 316 -21.97 9.58 -29.46
CA ASN A 316 -22.92 10.43 -28.74
C ASN A 316 -22.25 10.90 -27.45
N THR A 317 -21.96 12.19 -27.39
CA THR A 317 -21.37 12.89 -26.24
C THR A 317 -22.45 13.13 -25.19
N THR A 318 -22.77 12.09 -24.44
CA THR A 318 -23.46 12.19 -23.15
C THR A 318 -22.54 11.50 -22.15
N SER A 319 -22.13 12.21 -21.09
CA SER A 319 -21.20 11.68 -20.08
C SER A 319 -21.76 10.39 -19.47
N SER A 320 -21.37 9.24 -20.03
CA SER A 320 -21.72 7.94 -19.48
C SER A 320 -21.15 7.86 -18.07
N PRO A 321 -21.89 7.29 -17.09
CA PRO A 321 -21.32 7.04 -15.78
C PRO A 321 -20.02 6.23 -15.93
N PRO A 322 -19.01 6.46 -15.07
CA PRO A 322 -17.76 5.72 -15.14
C PRO A 322 -18.05 4.23 -15.10
N THR A 323 -17.44 3.48 -16.03
CA THR A 323 -17.67 2.05 -16.18
C THR A 323 -17.27 1.33 -14.90
N ARG A 324 -18.19 0.55 -14.33
CA ARG A 324 -17.92 -0.26 -13.13
C ARG A 324 -16.79 -1.25 -13.38
N VAL A 325 -15.95 -1.47 -12.38
CA VAL A 325 -14.80 -2.38 -12.44
C VAL A 325 -15.09 -3.57 -11.53
N ARG A 326 -14.88 -4.79 -12.02
CA ARG A 326 -15.00 -6.01 -11.18
C ARG A 326 -13.72 -6.24 -10.39
N PRO A 327 -13.80 -6.80 -9.17
CA PRO A 327 -12.60 -7.34 -8.53
C PRO A 327 -12.10 -8.49 -9.41
N SER A 328 -10.78 -8.59 -9.56
CA SER A 328 -10.16 -9.62 -10.41
C SER A 328 -9.45 -10.70 -9.59
N VAL A 329 -9.30 -10.48 -8.29
CA VAL A 329 -8.61 -11.36 -7.35
C VAL A 329 -9.38 -11.42 -6.04
N VAL A 330 -9.50 -12.61 -5.48
CA VAL A 330 -9.75 -12.80 -4.05
C VAL A 330 -8.58 -13.57 -3.45
N GLN A 331 -8.02 -13.04 -2.36
CA GLN A 331 -6.96 -13.68 -1.60
C GLN A 331 -7.52 -14.28 -0.31
N ILE A 332 -7.23 -15.56 -0.07
CA ILE A 332 -7.70 -16.31 1.11
C ILE A 332 -6.51 -16.73 1.97
N ASN A 333 -6.62 -16.60 3.29
CA ASN A 333 -5.59 -17.05 4.20
C ASN A 333 -5.48 -18.59 4.23
N VAL A 334 -4.27 -19.12 4.05
CA VAL A 334 -4.01 -20.57 4.14
C VAL A 334 -4.25 -21.14 5.54
N ARG A 335 -4.24 -20.29 6.58
CA ARG A 335 -4.55 -20.69 7.96
C ARG A 335 -6.03 -20.95 8.14
N ASP A 336 -6.86 -20.19 7.44
CA ASP A 336 -8.32 -20.26 7.55
C ASP A 336 -8.88 -21.33 6.61
N CYS A 337 -8.14 -21.68 5.56
CA CYS A 337 -8.56 -22.71 4.63
C CYS A 337 -7.38 -23.38 3.91
N CYS A 338 -7.19 -24.68 4.16
CA CYS A 338 -6.25 -25.51 3.38
C CYS A 338 -6.87 -26.04 2.07
N VAL A 339 -8.21 -26.08 1.99
CA VAL A 339 -8.97 -26.53 0.81
C VAL A 339 -10.13 -25.57 0.55
N VAL A 340 -9.95 -24.67 -0.41
CA VAL A 340 -10.97 -23.69 -0.77
C VAL A 340 -12.28 -24.38 -1.17
N PRO A 341 -13.45 -23.97 -0.63
CA PRO A 341 -14.75 -24.57 -0.94
C PRO A 341 -15.04 -24.60 -2.45
N ARG A 342 -15.60 -25.71 -2.95
CA ARG A 342 -15.89 -25.90 -4.37
C ARG A 342 -16.86 -24.86 -4.92
N GLU A 343 -17.82 -24.44 -4.11
CA GLU A 343 -18.81 -23.43 -4.49
C GLU A 343 -18.14 -22.10 -4.81
N LEU A 344 -17.26 -21.63 -3.93
CA LEU A 344 -16.48 -20.41 -4.15
C LEU A 344 -15.60 -20.52 -5.39
N ILE A 345 -14.97 -21.67 -5.65
CA ILE A 345 -14.18 -21.89 -6.86
C ILE A 345 -15.04 -21.72 -8.12
N HIS A 346 -16.22 -22.34 -8.15
CA HIS A 346 -17.13 -22.23 -9.29
C HIS A 346 -17.69 -20.81 -9.47
N TYR A 347 -18.09 -20.18 -8.36
CA TYR A 347 -18.59 -18.81 -8.35
C TYR A 347 -17.54 -17.83 -8.87
N ALA A 348 -16.33 -17.85 -8.30
CA ALA A 348 -15.23 -16.99 -8.71
C ALA A 348 -14.87 -17.20 -10.18
N LYS A 349 -14.79 -18.46 -10.65
CA LYS A 349 -14.53 -18.76 -12.06
C LYS A 349 -15.61 -18.21 -12.99
N ARG A 350 -16.89 -18.29 -12.61
CA ARG A 350 -18.00 -17.74 -13.38
C ARG A 350 -17.91 -16.21 -13.49
N GLU A 351 -17.56 -15.55 -12.40
CA GLU A 351 -17.44 -14.08 -12.34
C GLU A 351 -16.08 -13.55 -12.84
N GLY A 352 -15.18 -14.43 -13.33
CA GLY A 352 -13.86 -14.04 -13.85
C GLY A 352 -12.85 -13.64 -12.77
N ILE A 353 -13.03 -14.13 -11.54
CA ILE A 353 -12.24 -13.78 -10.36
C ILE A 353 -11.21 -14.87 -10.07
N GLN A 354 -9.95 -14.48 -9.95
CA GLN A 354 -8.86 -15.38 -9.60
C GLN A 354 -8.79 -15.58 -8.09
N LEU A 355 -8.78 -16.83 -7.63
CA LEU A 355 -8.53 -17.16 -6.23
C LEU A 355 -7.04 -17.39 -6.00
N LEU A 356 -6.47 -16.66 -5.04
CA LEU A 356 -5.08 -16.75 -4.62
C LEU A 356 -5.02 -17.01 -3.10
N THR A 357 -3.88 -17.47 -2.61
CA THR A 357 -3.67 -17.71 -1.18
C THR A 357 -2.56 -16.83 -0.61
N HIS A 358 -2.64 -16.55 0.69
CA HIS A 358 -1.58 -15.87 1.44
C HIS A 358 -1.49 -16.43 2.87
N ASN A 359 -0.44 -16.04 3.60
CA ASN A 359 -0.20 -16.43 4.99
C ASN A 359 0.12 -15.18 5.83
N ASP A 360 -0.65 -14.12 5.62
CA ASP A 360 -0.50 -12.90 6.40
C ASP A 360 -1.07 -13.12 7.82
N SER A 361 -0.62 -12.30 8.77
CA SER A 361 -1.22 -12.27 10.11
C SER A 361 -2.64 -11.71 10.03
N GLY A 362 -3.60 -12.29 10.77
CA GLY A 362 -4.97 -11.76 10.85
C GLY A 362 -5.02 -10.34 11.42
N GLU A 363 -4.15 -10.04 12.39
CA GLU A 363 -3.84 -8.68 12.81
C GLU A 363 -2.40 -8.35 12.40
N VAL A 364 -2.24 -7.56 11.33
CA VAL A 364 -0.91 -7.22 10.80
C VAL A 364 -0.11 -6.29 11.72
N LEU A 365 -0.79 -5.35 12.38
CA LEU A 365 -0.21 -4.35 13.27
C LEU A 365 -1.20 -4.00 14.39
N THR A 366 -0.87 -4.38 15.62
CA THR A 366 -1.69 -4.09 16.81
C THR A 366 -1.19 -2.83 17.51
N ALA A 367 -2.07 -2.12 18.23
CA ALA A 367 -1.66 -0.96 19.02
C ALA A 367 -0.60 -1.31 20.08
N PRO A 368 -0.69 -2.43 20.84
CA PRO A 368 0.37 -2.85 21.75
C PRO A 368 1.69 -3.19 21.04
N GLY A 369 1.62 -3.82 19.86
CA GLY A 369 2.78 -4.13 19.05
C GLY A 369 3.49 -2.87 18.56
N LEU A 370 2.72 -1.91 18.04
CA LEU A 370 3.25 -0.62 17.61
C LEU A 370 3.85 0.17 18.77
N GLN A 371 3.18 0.21 19.92
CA GLN A 371 3.67 0.89 21.11
C GLN A 371 5.02 0.32 21.56
N ARG A 372 5.20 -1.00 21.49
CA ARG A 372 6.49 -1.64 21.75
C ARG A 372 7.58 -1.16 20.80
N VAL A 373 7.31 -1.18 19.49
CA VAL A 373 8.27 -0.69 18.46
C VAL A 373 8.67 0.75 18.73
N ILE A 374 7.74 1.60 19.13
CA ILE A 374 7.99 3.01 19.46
C ILE A 374 8.88 3.14 20.69
N SER A 375 8.54 2.44 21.77
CA SER A 375 9.33 2.48 23.01
C SER A 375 10.74 1.95 22.82
N GLU A 376 10.91 0.84 22.10
CA GLU A 376 12.21 0.17 21.91
C GLU A 376 13.07 0.79 20.81
N SER A 377 12.49 1.56 19.88
CA SER A 377 13.25 2.37 18.92
C SER A 377 13.68 3.72 19.50
N GLY A 378 12.93 4.24 20.47
CA GLY A 378 13.13 5.56 21.08
C GLY A 378 12.90 6.73 20.13
N ILE A 379 11.97 6.56 19.17
CA ILE A 379 11.58 7.58 18.20
C ILE A 379 11.15 8.92 18.84
N PHE A 380 10.60 8.87 20.05
CA PHE A 380 10.17 10.05 20.80
C PHE A 380 11.11 10.46 21.93
N GLU A 381 12.24 9.76 22.16
CA GLU A 381 13.16 10.09 23.26
C GLU A 381 13.77 11.49 23.11
N SER A 382 14.02 11.94 21.88
CA SER A 382 14.54 13.29 21.59
C SER A 382 13.44 14.35 21.43
N THR A 383 12.17 13.96 21.54
CA THR A 383 11.02 14.87 21.40
C THR A 383 10.44 15.22 22.76
N SER A 384 9.91 16.44 22.93
CA SER A 384 9.18 16.85 24.13
C SER A 384 7.83 16.14 24.33
N THR A 385 7.56 15.07 23.57
CA THR A 385 6.34 14.24 23.61
C THR A 385 6.59 12.82 24.14
N PRO A 386 7.21 12.61 25.33
CA PRO A 386 7.57 11.28 25.84
C PRO A 386 6.37 10.40 26.26
N LYS A 387 5.12 10.87 26.10
CA LYS A 387 3.88 10.14 26.43
C LYS A 387 2.84 10.12 25.30
N ALA A 388 3.27 10.35 24.05
CA ALA A 388 2.35 10.32 22.92
C ALA A 388 1.70 8.95 22.79
N THR A 389 0.36 8.92 22.72
CA THR A 389 -0.37 7.68 22.43
C THR A 389 -0.38 7.51 20.92
N VAL A 390 0.16 6.39 20.44
CA VAL A 390 0.21 6.14 19.00
C VAL A 390 -0.76 5.04 18.60
N VAL A 391 -1.65 5.37 17.66
CA VAL A 391 -2.70 4.47 17.19
C VAL A 391 -2.49 4.16 15.72
N PRO A 392 -2.33 2.89 15.33
CA PRO A 392 -2.11 2.53 13.94
C PRO A 392 -3.38 2.78 13.12
N LEU A 393 -3.23 3.31 11.90
CA LEU A 393 -4.33 3.66 11.00
C LEU A 393 -4.48 2.65 9.86
N TRP A 394 -3.39 2.38 9.16
CA TRP A 394 -3.37 1.43 8.05
C TRP A 394 -1.95 0.91 7.80
N VAL A 395 -1.85 -0.24 7.13
CA VAL A 395 -0.58 -0.83 6.68
C VAL A 395 -0.67 -1.18 5.21
N ALA A 396 0.31 -0.76 4.41
CA ALA A 396 0.50 -1.22 3.05
C ALA A 396 1.72 -2.15 2.99
N LYS A 397 1.50 -3.40 2.58
CA LYS A 397 2.57 -4.35 2.22
C LYS A 397 2.73 -4.32 0.70
N TYR A 398 3.94 -4.09 0.22
CA TYR A 398 4.23 -4.08 -1.22
C TYR A 398 5.22 -5.17 -1.59
N THR A 399 5.11 -5.69 -2.80
CA THR A 399 6.00 -6.71 -3.35
C THR A 399 6.15 -6.50 -4.85
N ALA A 400 7.39 -6.30 -5.31
CA ALA A 400 7.78 -6.21 -6.71
C ALA A 400 8.47 -7.52 -7.12
N VAL A 401 7.85 -8.23 -8.05
CA VAL A 401 8.36 -9.50 -8.60
C VAL A 401 8.79 -9.27 -10.03
N VAL A 402 10.02 -9.64 -10.37
CA VAL A 402 10.48 -9.64 -11.77
C VAL A 402 9.77 -10.78 -12.51
N ARG A 403 9.04 -10.44 -13.58
CA ARG A 403 8.13 -11.34 -14.31
C ARG A 403 8.85 -12.55 -14.92
N ASP A 404 9.95 -12.31 -15.63
CA ASP A 404 10.65 -13.31 -16.43
C ASP A 404 11.31 -14.40 -15.57
N ARG A 405 11.75 -14.05 -14.36
CA ARG A 405 12.49 -14.92 -13.44
C ARG A 405 11.70 -15.31 -12.20
N SER A 406 10.53 -14.71 -11.99
CA SER A 406 9.69 -14.92 -10.80
C SER A 406 10.44 -14.68 -9.48
N VAL A 407 11.36 -13.71 -9.47
CA VAL A 407 12.19 -13.34 -8.31
C VAL A 407 11.59 -12.12 -7.63
N VAL A 408 11.41 -12.19 -6.30
CA VAL A 408 11.05 -11.01 -5.52
C VAL A 408 12.30 -10.15 -5.37
N GLU A 409 12.30 -8.98 -5.98
CA GLU A 409 13.41 -8.03 -5.85
C GLU A 409 13.17 -7.08 -4.67
N ASN A 410 11.92 -6.63 -4.52
CA ASN A 410 11.58 -5.66 -3.49
C ASN A 410 10.34 -6.09 -2.72
N LYS A 411 10.44 -6.09 -1.39
CA LYS A 411 9.32 -6.36 -0.48
C LYS A 411 9.46 -5.46 0.73
N GLY A 412 8.38 -4.83 1.15
CA GLY A 412 8.40 -4.01 2.34
C GLY A 412 7.01 -3.60 2.81
N TYR A 413 7.01 -2.78 3.85
CA TYR A 413 5.82 -2.26 4.48
C TYR A 413 5.92 -0.76 4.69
N ILE A 414 4.76 -0.11 4.58
CA ILE A 414 4.51 1.27 5.00
C ILE A 414 3.37 1.21 6.02
N ALA A 415 3.54 1.82 7.18
CA ALA A 415 2.49 1.91 8.19
C ALA A 415 2.28 3.37 8.59
N MET A 416 1.01 3.79 8.61
CA MET A 416 0.62 5.11 9.09
C MET A 416 -0.01 4.97 10.47
N ALA A 417 0.31 5.90 11.36
CA ALA A 417 -0.27 5.99 12.68
C ALA A 417 -0.60 7.44 13.07
N SER A 418 -1.59 7.63 13.93
CA SER A 418 -1.89 8.90 14.56
C SER A 418 -1.13 9.03 15.87
N ILE A 419 -0.62 10.23 16.15
CA ILE A 419 0.01 10.63 17.41
C ILE A 419 -1.02 11.48 18.16
N ARG A 420 -1.37 11.08 19.39
CA ARG A 420 -2.32 11.77 20.27
C ARG A 420 -1.67 12.24 21.56
#